data_AF-A0A1I5GXT1-F1
#
_entry.id   AF-A0A1I5GXT1-F1
#
_cell.length_a   1.000
_cell.length_b   1.000
_cell.length_c   1.000
_cell.angle_alpha   90.00
_cell.angle_beta   90.00
_cell.angle_gamma   90.00
#
_symmetry.space_group_name_H-M   'P 1'
#
loop_
_entity.id
_entity.type
_entity.pdbx_description
1 polymer ?
#
loop_
_entity_poly.entity_id
_entity_poly.type
_entity_poly.pdbx_seq_one_letter_code
_entity_poly.pdbx_strand_id
1 'polypeptide(L)'
;MYQLISEQSIYQYFGDDDPDMIRDMIQIILETNVHDLKELGDFYEKKEFEIIKKRCHKAKPSMSYIGAIKTRKLLEEIEADIPNSLPLNAKLQNHLLTIEDELKKFVKTLD
;
A
#
# COMPACT_ATOMS: atom_id res chain seq x y z
N MET A 1 14.33 2.49 -11.77
CA MET A 1 13.64 1.21 -11.50
C MET A 1 13.18 1.23 -10.05
N TYR A 2 11.89 1.02 -9.82
CA TYR A 2 11.30 0.99 -8.48
C TYR A 2 11.59 -0.33 -7.78
N GLN A 3 11.65 -0.30 -6.44
CA GLN A 3 11.95 -1.42 -5.57
C GLN A 3 10.70 -2.22 -5.18
N LEU A 4 9.58 -1.52 -4.97
CA LEU A 4 8.34 -2.12 -4.50
C LEU A 4 7.20 -1.99 -5.51
N ILE A 5 7.06 -0.86 -6.21
CA ILE A 5 5.98 -0.68 -7.21
C ILE A 5 6.39 -1.13 -8.62
N SER A 6 5.43 -1.21 -9.53
CA SER A 6 5.64 -1.53 -10.95
C SER A 6 4.83 -0.59 -11.84
N GLU A 7 5.52 0.21 -12.67
CA GLU A 7 4.89 1.09 -13.67
C GLU A 7 3.99 0.29 -14.62
N GLN A 8 4.47 -0.87 -15.08
CA GLN A 8 3.71 -1.75 -15.94
C GLN A 8 2.38 -2.16 -15.30
N SER A 9 2.38 -2.47 -13.99
CA SER A 9 1.14 -2.83 -13.29
C SER A 9 0.20 -1.64 -13.16
N ILE A 10 0.74 -0.46 -12.85
CA ILE A 10 -0.05 0.78 -12.77
C ILE A 10 -0.77 1.05 -14.10
N TYR A 11 -0.04 1.03 -15.22
CA TYR A 11 -0.63 1.22 -16.55
C TYR A 11 -1.60 0.11 -16.93
N GLN A 12 -1.32 -1.15 -16.57
CA GLN A 12 -2.24 -2.27 -16.82
C GLN A 12 -3.59 -2.11 -16.10
N TYR A 13 -3.61 -1.49 -14.92
CA TYR A 13 -4.81 -1.32 -14.12
C TYR A 13 -5.57 -0.02 -14.39
N PHE A 14 -4.86 1.08 -14.66
CA PHE A 14 -5.47 2.41 -14.82
C PHE A 14 -5.51 2.89 -16.27
N GLY A 15 -4.86 2.20 -17.20
CA GLY A 15 -4.64 2.70 -18.57
C GLY A 15 -3.37 3.53 -18.67
N ASP A 16 -2.88 3.75 -19.88
CA ASP A 16 -1.74 4.61 -20.21
C ASP A 16 -2.12 5.83 -21.06
N ASP A 17 -3.42 6.01 -21.34
CA ASP A 17 -3.98 7.05 -22.21
C ASP A 17 -4.50 8.29 -21.45
N ASP A 18 -4.70 8.19 -20.13
CA ASP A 18 -5.16 9.29 -19.27
C ASP A 18 -4.25 9.48 -18.04
N PRO A 19 -3.17 10.31 -18.16
CA PRO A 19 -2.27 10.60 -17.06
C PRO A 19 -2.94 11.25 -15.85
N ASP A 20 -3.97 12.07 -16.04
CA ASP A 20 -4.67 12.74 -14.95
C ASP A 20 -5.47 11.73 -14.11
N MET A 21 -6.13 10.77 -14.77
CA MET A 21 -6.80 9.69 -14.05
C MET A 21 -5.82 8.84 -13.23
N ILE A 22 -4.63 8.55 -13.75
CA ILE A 22 -3.59 7.82 -13.00
C ILE A 22 -3.14 8.63 -11.78
N ARG A 23 -2.94 9.95 -11.92
CA ARG A 23 -2.57 10.84 -10.79
C ARG A 23 -3.63 10.78 -9.69
N ASP A 24 -4.90 10.91 -10.04
CA ASP A 24 -6.01 10.87 -9.09
C ASP A 24 -6.11 9.52 -8.37
N MET A 25 -5.97 8.41 -9.11
CA MET A 25 -6.01 7.07 -8.53
C MET A 25 -4.86 6.83 -7.56
N ILE A 26 -3.64 7.29 -7.90
CA ILE A 26 -2.49 7.20 -7.00
C ILE A 26 -2.70 8.08 -5.77
N GLN A 27 -3.24 9.27 -5.92
CA GLN A 27 -3.53 10.17 -4.80
C GLN A 27 -4.53 9.51 -3.84
N ILE A 28 -5.60 8.90 -4.35
CA ILE A 28 -6.57 8.16 -3.53
C ILE A 28 -5.88 7.02 -2.77
N ILE A 29 -5.01 6.25 -3.42
CA ILE A 29 -4.28 5.15 -2.76
C ILE A 29 -3.37 5.67 -1.64
N LEU A 30 -2.71 6.81 -1.86
CA LEU A 30 -1.84 7.44 -0.86
C LEU A 30 -2.63 7.95 0.35
N GLU A 31 -3.74 8.65 0.11
CA GLU A 31 -4.56 9.27 1.15
C GLU A 31 -5.44 8.27 1.92
N THR A 32 -5.72 7.12 1.33
CA THR A 32 -6.56 6.09 1.96
C THR A 32 -5.72 4.88 2.37
N ASN A 33 -5.42 3.96 1.46
CA ASN A 33 -4.83 2.67 1.79
C ASN A 33 -3.44 2.80 2.43
N VAL A 34 -2.58 3.67 1.93
CA VAL A 34 -1.23 3.86 2.50
C VAL A 34 -1.32 4.59 3.84
N HIS A 35 -2.12 5.66 3.93
CA HIS A 35 -2.35 6.40 5.17
C HIS A 35 -2.93 5.50 6.28
N ASP A 36 -3.99 4.75 6.00
CA ASP A 36 -4.64 3.84 6.95
C ASP A 36 -3.66 2.78 7.48
N LEU A 37 -2.77 2.27 6.63
CA LEU A 37 -1.80 1.26 7.05
C LEU A 37 -0.67 1.84 7.92
N LYS A 38 -0.42 3.15 7.87
CA LYS A 38 0.57 3.80 8.76
C LYS A 38 0.10 3.87 10.21
N GLU A 39 -1.21 3.95 10.43
CA GLU A 39 -1.79 4.01 11.78
C GLU A 39 -1.88 2.64 12.46
N LEU A 40 -1.48 1.53 11.80
CA LEU A 40 -1.61 0.19 12.40
C LEU A 40 -0.90 0.06 13.74
N GLY A 41 0.21 0.78 13.97
CA GLY A 41 0.91 0.81 15.25
C GLY A 41 -0.01 1.12 16.43
N ASP A 42 -0.80 2.18 16.31
CA ASP A 42 -1.74 2.63 17.34
C ASP A 42 -2.83 1.58 17.62
N PHE A 43 -3.29 0.89 16.58
CA PHE A 43 -4.29 -0.18 16.72
C PHE A 43 -3.71 -1.43 17.38
N TYR A 44 -2.44 -1.74 17.15
CA TYR A 44 -1.76 -2.83 17.86
C TYR A 44 -1.65 -2.52 19.35
N GLU A 45 -1.27 -1.30 19.73
CA GLU A 45 -1.18 -0.87 21.14
C GLU A 45 -2.53 -0.99 21.86
N LYS A 46 -3.62 -0.62 21.16
CA LYS A 46 -5.00 -0.71 21.67
C LYS A 46 -5.62 -2.11 21.56
N LYS A 47 -4.91 -3.08 20.97
CA LYS A 47 -5.40 -4.44 20.67
C LYS A 47 -6.68 -4.45 19.82
N GLU A 48 -6.83 -3.47 18.93
CA GLU A 48 -7.98 -3.31 18.03
C GLU A 48 -7.81 -4.17 16.75
N PHE A 49 -7.68 -5.49 16.94
CA PHE A 49 -7.31 -6.43 15.87
C PHE A 49 -8.30 -6.48 14.71
N GLU A 50 -9.59 -6.28 14.97
CA GLU A 50 -10.61 -6.23 13.92
C GLU A 50 -10.43 -5.03 12.97
N ILE A 51 -9.92 -3.90 13.48
CA ILE A 51 -9.62 -2.73 12.67
C ILE A 51 -8.39 -2.99 11.81
N ILE A 52 -7.34 -3.58 12.39
CA ILE A 52 -6.13 -3.99 11.66
C ILE A 52 -6.51 -4.93 10.51
N LYS A 53 -7.32 -5.96 10.80
CA LYS A 53 -7.80 -6.93 9.79
C LYS A 53 -8.48 -6.23 8.62
N LYS A 54 -9.40 -5.32 8.91
CA LYS A 54 -10.16 -4.58 7.88
C LYS A 54 -9.24 -3.69 7.02
N ARG A 55 -8.27 -3.01 7.63
CA ARG A 55 -7.34 -2.13 6.92
C ARG A 55 -6.39 -2.90 6.02
N CYS A 56 -5.79 -3.99 6.51
CA CYS A 56 -4.98 -4.89 5.69
C CYS A 56 -5.80 -5.44 4.52
N HIS A 57 -7.03 -5.90 4.75
CA HIS A 57 -7.84 -6.54 3.73
C HIS A 57 -8.21 -5.56 2.61
N LYS A 58 -8.61 -4.34 3.00
CA LYS A 58 -8.96 -3.27 2.07
C LYS A 58 -7.77 -2.77 1.24
N ALA A 59 -6.55 -2.81 1.77
CA ALA A 59 -5.37 -2.31 1.08
C ALA A 59 -4.75 -3.32 0.09
N LYS A 60 -5.00 -4.63 0.24
CA LYS A 60 -4.45 -5.66 -0.65
C LYS A 60 -4.74 -5.45 -2.15
N PRO A 61 -5.98 -5.11 -2.58
CA PRO A 61 -6.24 -4.81 -3.98
C PRO A 61 -5.41 -3.63 -4.47
N SER A 62 -5.36 -2.53 -3.72
CA SER A 62 -4.58 -1.33 -4.07
C SER A 62 -3.09 -1.61 -4.21
N MET A 63 -2.53 -2.44 -3.33
CA MET A 63 -1.13 -2.90 -3.47
C MET A 63 -0.92 -3.71 -4.76
N SER A 64 -1.93 -4.44 -5.23
CA SER A 64 -1.83 -5.17 -6.50
C SER A 64 -1.88 -4.23 -7.70
N TYR A 65 -2.74 -3.20 -7.66
CA TYR A 65 -2.86 -2.21 -8.73
C TYR A 65 -1.54 -1.52 -9.01
N ILE A 66 -0.80 -1.16 -7.96
CA ILE A 66 0.51 -0.50 -8.10
C ILE A 66 1.69 -1.48 -8.23
N GLY A 67 1.44 -2.78 -8.31
CA GLY A 67 2.48 -3.81 -8.41
C GLY A 67 3.30 -4.03 -7.14
N ALA A 68 2.85 -3.54 -5.98
CA ALA A 68 3.45 -3.73 -4.66
C ALA A 68 3.22 -5.15 -4.09
N ILE A 69 3.57 -6.18 -4.87
CA ILE A 69 3.29 -7.59 -4.56
C ILE A 69 3.93 -8.06 -3.25
N LYS A 70 5.15 -7.59 -2.95
CA LYS A 70 5.83 -7.90 -1.68
C LYS A 70 5.05 -7.36 -0.48
N THR A 71 4.50 -6.16 -0.60
CA THR A 71 3.69 -5.54 0.46
C THR A 71 2.34 -6.22 0.57
N ARG A 72 1.69 -6.57 -0.55
CA ARG A 72 0.45 -7.35 -0.54
C ARG A 72 0.62 -8.67 0.23
N LYS A 73 1.68 -9.42 -0.03
CA LYS A 73 2.00 -10.67 0.69
C LYS A 73 2.24 -10.43 2.18
N LEU A 74 2.94 -9.34 2.53
CA LEU A 74 3.13 -8.96 3.93
C LEU A 74 1.80 -8.66 4.64
N LEU A 75 0.83 -8.03 3.96
CA LEU A 75 -0.52 -7.84 4.49
C LEU A 75 -1.27 -9.16 4.66
N GLU A 76 -1.08 -10.13 3.75
CA GLU A 76 -1.62 -11.50 3.89
C GLU A 76 -1.03 -12.21 5.12
N GLU A 77 0.29 -12.09 5.34
CA GLU A 77 0.97 -12.63 6.52
C GLU A 77 0.48 -12.00 7.83
N ILE A 78 0.31 -10.67 7.85
CA ILE A 78 -0.25 -9.95 9.01
C ILE A 78 -1.67 -10.43 9.33
N GLU A 79 -2.53 -10.55 8.32
CA GLU A 79 -3.92 -11.00 8.52
C GLU A 79 -4.05 -12.44 9.00
N ALA A 80 -3.08 -13.30 8.66
CA ALA A 80 -3.09 -14.70 9.06
C ALA A 80 -2.92 -14.88 10.58
N ASP A 81 -2.16 -13.98 11.23
CA ASP A 81 -1.94 -14.00 12.67
C ASP A 81 -1.75 -12.58 13.22
N ILE A 82 -2.85 -11.82 13.28
CA ILE A 82 -2.82 -10.43 13.71
C ILE A 82 -2.22 -10.27 15.12
N PRO A 83 -2.62 -11.02 16.16
CA PRO A 83 -2.09 -10.83 17.51
C PRO A 83 -0.57 -10.95 17.62
N ASN A 84 0.07 -11.77 16.77
CA ASN A 84 1.52 -12.02 16.81
C ASN A 84 2.32 -11.31 15.69
N SER A 85 1.65 -10.57 14.80
CA SER A 85 2.28 -9.96 13.63
C SER A 85 2.82 -8.53 13.85
N LEU A 86 2.85 -8.04 15.10
CA LEU A 86 3.45 -6.74 15.42
C LEU A 86 4.89 -6.56 14.86
N PRO A 87 5.79 -7.57 14.88
CA PRO A 87 7.10 -7.44 14.25
C PRO A 87 7.04 -7.22 12.72
N LEU A 88 6.01 -7.78 12.06
CA LEU A 88 5.77 -7.58 10.63
C LEU A 88 5.27 -6.16 10.33
N ASN A 89 4.59 -5.51 11.27
CA ASN A 89 4.17 -4.12 11.12
C ASN A 89 5.38 -3.18 10.93
N ALA A 90 6.49 -3.39 11.65
CA ALA A 90 7.70 -2.58 11.46
C ALA A 90 8.24 -2.69 10.02
N LYS A 91 8.23 -3.90 9.46
CA LYS A 91 8.59 -4.13 8.05
C LYS A 91 7.58 -3.47 7.09
N LEU A 92 6.29 -3.53 7.42
CA LEU A 92 5.24 -2.87 6.65
C LEU A 92 5.46 -1.36 6.60
N GLN A 93 5.75 -0.71 7.74
CA GLN A 93 6.00 0.72 7.79
C GLN A 93 7.15 1.14 6.85
N ASN A 94 8.24 0.36 6.80
CA ASN A 94 9.33 0.60 5.85
C ASN A 94 8.87 0.46 4.39
N HIS A 95 8.06 -0.57 4.09
CA HIS A 95 7.50 -0.73 2.75
C HIS A 95 6.60 0.46 2.36
N LEU A 96 5.79 0.98 3.28
CA LEU A 96 4.89 2.11 3.02
C LEU A 96 5.66 3.39 2.73
N LEU A 97 6.76 3.65 3.45
CA LEU A 97 7.64 4.80 3.17
C LEU A 97 8.25 4.72 1.77
N THR A 98 8.76 3.55 1.40
CA THR A 98 9.31 3.34 0.05
C THR A 98 8.21 3.46 -1.02
N ILE A 99 7.05 2.86 -0.84
CA ILE A 99 5.93 2.95 -1.79
C ILE A 99 5.49 4.40 -1.99
N GLU A 100 5.36 5.17 -0.91
CA GLU A 100 4.96 6.57 -1.01
C GLU A 100 5.97 7.40 -1.82
N ASP A 101 7.27 7.24 -1.55
CA ASP A 101 8.32 7.94 -2.31
C ASP A 101 8.32 7.52 -3.79
N GLU A 102 8.18 6.22 -4.07
CA GLU A 102 8.14 5.70 -5.44
C GLU A 102 6.91 6.16 -6.22
N LEU A 103 5.72 6.15 -5.61
CA LEU A 103 4.50 6.64 -6.24
C LEU A 103 4.58 8.15 -6.50
N LYS A 104 5.12 8.94 -5.56
CA LYS A 104 5.35 10.38 -5.76
C LYS A 104 6.36 10.65 -6.87
N LYS A 105 7.39 9.82 -7.03
CA LYS A 105 8.35 9.91 -8.14
C LYS A 105 7.67 9.57 -9.47
N PHE A 106 6.89 8.50 -9.51
CA PHE A 106 6.17 8.08 -10.70
C PHE A 106 5.16 9.15 -11.16
N VAL A 107 4.38 9.73 -10.24
CA VAL A 107 3.43 10.80 -10.59
C VAL A 107 4.12 12.01 -11.24
N LYS A 108 5.37 12.31 -10.85
CA LYS A 108 6.16 13.40 -11.45
C LYS A 108 6.69 13.06 -12.84
N THR A 109 6.67 11.81 -13.26
CA THR A 109 7.07 11.39 -14.62
C THR A 109 5.90 11.33 -15.58
N LEU A 110 4.67 11.45 -15.08
CA LEU A 110 3.48 11.62 -15.91
C LEU A 110 3.51 13.06 -16.43
N ASP A 111 3.46 13.24 -17.75
CA ASP A 111 3.32 14.56 -18.41
C ASP A 111 1.86 15.01 -18.37
#